data_AF-A0A847NXL2-F1
#
_entry.id   AF-A0A847NXL2-F1
#
_cell.length_a   1.000
_cell.length_b   1.000
_cell.length_c   1.000
_cell.angle_alpha   90.00
_cell.angle_beta   90.00
_cell.angle_gamma   90.00
#
_symmetry.space_group_name_H-M   'P 1'
#
loop_
_entity.id
_entity.type
_entity.pdbx_description
1 polymer ?
#
loop_
_entity_poly.entity_id
_entity_poly.type
_entity_poly.pdbx_seq_one_letter_code
_entity_poly.pdbx_strand_id
1 'polypeptide(L)'
;MVNEKTPKECFDELEKALLAIPEKEIVYTTMPYEVAMQEGQRVAALVNKHGERLKCSDIDPVHLDTIFERAGAFAYCVGVLDSFVKIAESHEEIYPKKKIEGYEVRKDLIQTLEYVFRSDRKTLDAIEKIKRGAGDLDMIKDLNAIHMLCMKNADRLSKAHVDQSLIEKSLQLYKELSQLTAKLDIDPKRIDEAKKMCNRAWTYLWESMKEIYAAGKYVFFKEPEIQELFYIDYYQNMGKDSNKNIGNKETKSEGKTSKPEGKENKSEETESPETSTATV
;
A
#
# COMPACT_ATOMS: atom_id res chain seq x y z
N MET A 1 34.49 -2.38 -14.64
CA MET A 1 33.23 -2.64 -13.91
C MET A 1 33.33 -1.87 -12.62
N VAL A 2 32.68 -0.70 -12.54
CA VAL A 2 32.58 0.02 -11.26
C VAL A 2 31.63 -0.84 -10.42
N ASN A 3 32.06 -1.26 -9.23
CA ASN A 3 31.16 -1.89 -8.28
C ASN A 3 30.11 -0.82 -7.92
N GLU A 4 28.97 -0.86 -8.59
CA GLU A 4 27.85 0.03 -8.29
C GLU A 4 27.31 -0.37 -6.91
N LYS A 5 27.29 0.60 -5.98
CA LYS A 5 26.75 0.42 -4.64
C LYS A 5 25.32 -0.10 -4.72
N THR A 6 24.98 -1.02 -3.84
CA THR A 6 23.59 -1.47 -3.69
C THR A 6 22.71 -0.31 -3.16
N PRO A 7 21.38 -0.33 -3.42
CA PRO A 7 20.47 0.66 -2.85
C PRO A 7 20.61 0.83 -1.33
N LYS A 8 20.87 -0.27 -0.60
CA LYS A 8 21.09 -0.23 0.83
C LYS A 8 22.38 0.52 1.20
N GLU A 9 23.50 0.24 0.53
CA GLU A 9 24.76 0.96 0.78
C GLU A 9 24.61 2.45 0.49
N CYS A 10 23.91 2.81 -0.59
CA CYS A 10 23.56 4.21 -0.88
C CYS A 10 22.74 4.86 0.26
N PHE A 11 21.77 4.13 0.82
CA PHE A 11 21.01 4.60 1.97
C PHE A 11 21.88 4.76 3.21
N ASP A 12 22.69 3.76 3.56
CA ASP A 12 23.54 3.79 4.76
C ASP A 12 24.49 4.99 4.76
N GLU A 13 25.03 5.37 3.58
CA GLU A 13 25.88 6.55 3.43
C GLU A 13 25.13 7.87 3.61
N LEU A 14 23.87 7.93 3.14
CA LEU A 14 23.06 9.14 3.13
C LEU A 14 22.14 9.28 4.34
N GLU A 15 22.00 8.25 5.17
CA GLU A 15 21.01 8.19 6.27
C GLU A 15 21.06 9.42 7.17
N LYS A 16 22.27 9.86 7.56
CA LYS A 16 22.45 11.06 8.39
C LYS A 16 21.97 12.33 7.69
N ALA A 17 22.23 12.47 6.40
CA ALA A 17 21.78 13.61 5.61
C ALA A 17 20.26 13.60 5.46
N LEU A 18 19.67 12.43 5.21
CA LEU A 18 18.21 12.27 5.12
C LEU A 18 17.51 12.63 6.43
N LEU A 19 18.01 12.12 7.57
CA LEU A 19 17.46 12.41 8.89
C LEU A 19 17.59 13.89 9.29
N ALA A 20 18.58 14.59 8.74
CA ALA A 20 18.78 16.01 8.98
C ALA A 20 17.75 16.90 8.25
N ILE A 21 17.03 16.38 7.25
CA ILE A 21 16.00 17.14 6.53
C ILE A 21 14.81 17.39 7.47
N PRO A 22 14.53 18.66 7.82
CA PRO A 22 13.45 19.00 8.73
C PRO A 22 12.09 18.82 8.07
N GLU A 23 11.07 18.50 8.87
CA GLU A 23 9.74 18.14 8.37
C GLU A 23 9.07 19.24 7.52
N LYS A 24 9.38 20.51 7.82
CA LYS A 24 8.92 21.69 7.06
C LYS A 24 9.49 21.82 5.64
N GLU A 25 10.60 21.15 5.35
CA GLU A 25 11.28 21.18 4.04
C GLU A 25 10.96 19.96 3.19
N ILE A 26 10.20 19.00 3.74
CA ILE A 26 9.79 17.80 3.03
C ILE A 26 8.91 18.19 1.83
N VAL A 27 9.36 17.77 0.65
CA VAL A 27 8.58 17.79 -0.57
C VAL A 27 7.91 16.42 -0.70
N TYR A 28 6.61 16.42 -1.00
CA TYR A 28 5.87 15.20 -1.26
C TYR A 28 5.85 14.89 -2.75
N THR A 29 6.06 13.63 -3.11
CA THR A 29 5.92 13.20 -4.51
C THR A 29 4.45 13.21 -4.91
N THR A 30 4.15 13.82 -6.06
CA THR A 30 2.87 13.65 -6.76
C THR A 30 2.91 12.49 -7.75
N MET A 31 4.10 11.91 -7.97
CA MET A 31 4.32 10.75 -8.83
C MET A 31 4.22 9.46 -8.02
N PRO A 32 3.68 8.37 -8.60
CA PRO A 32 3.81 7.03 -8.02
C PRO A 32 5.28 6.69 -7.74
N TYR A 33 5.56 5.94 -6.67
CA TYR A 33 6.93 5.69 -6.24
C TYR A 33 7.75 4.94 -7.28
N GLU A 34 7.15 3.99 -8.00
CA GLU A 34 7.80 3.23 -9.06
C GLU A 34 8.26 4.16 -10.19
N VAL A 35 7.41 5.13 -10.56
CA VAL A 35 7.73 6.14 -11.57
C VAL A 35 8.83 7.07 -11.06
N ALA A 36 8.73 7.54 -9.81
CA ALA A 36 9.74 8.39 -9.20
C ALA A 36 11.11 7.69 -9.13
N MET A 37 11.14 6.39 -8.82
CA MET A 37 12.35 5.57 -8.84
C MET A 37 12.93 5.48 -10.25
N GLN A 38 12.09 5.23 -11.25
CA GLN A 38 12.52 5.18 -12.65
C GLN A 38 13.12 6.52 -13.11
N GLU A 39 12.50 7.65 -12.76
CA GLU A 39 13.03 8.98 -13.05
C GLU A 39 14.39 9.22 -12.37
N GLY A 40 14.56 8.78 -11.13
CA GLY A 40 15.84 8.83 -10.41
C GLY A 40 16.95 8.06 -11.14
N GLN A 41 16.66 6.84 -11.61
CA GLN A 41 17.61 6.05 -12.40
C GLN A 41 17.90 6.69 -13.76
N ARG A 42 16.87 7.27 -14.39
CA ARG A 42 16.98 7.93 -15.68
C ARG A 42 17.90 9.16 -15.61
N VAL A 43 17.76 9.99 -14.58
CA VAL A 43 18.65 11.16 -14.41
C VAL A 43 20.08 10.73 -14.11
N ALA A 44 20.30 9.67 -13.32
CA ALA A 44 21.63 9.13 -13.08
C ALA A 44 22.30 8.65 -14.38
N ALA A 45 21.54 7.98 -15.26
CA ALA A 45 22.02 7.58 -16.58
C ALA A 45 22.35 8.79 -17.49
N LEU A 46 21.56 9.87 -17.41
CA LEU A 46 21.86 11.11 -18.14
C LEU A 46 23.15 11.77 -17.64
N VAL A 47 23.37 11.82 -16.32
CA VAL A 47 24.60 12.35 -15.74
C VAL A 47 25.80 11.50 -16.15
N ASN A 48 25.69 10.17 -16.13
CA ASN A 48 26.77 9.30 -16.59
C ASN A 48 27.13 9.56 -18.07
N LYS A 49 26.14 9.80 -18.93
CA LYS A 49 26.35 10.02 -20.36
C LYS A 49 26.81 11.45 -20.70
N HIS A 50 26.31 12.45 -19.98
CA HIS A 50 26.41 13.87 -20.33
C HIS A 50 27.09 14.74 -19.27
N GLY A 51 27.60 14.15 -18.19
CA GLY A 51 28.14 14.85 -17.02
C GLY A 51 29.20 15.90 -17.33
N GLU A 52 30.17 15.60 -18.20
CA GLU A 52 31.21 16.56 -18.59
C GLU A 52 30.64 17.81 -19.27
N ARG A 53 29.56 17.67 -20.04
CA ARG A 53 28.88 18.81 -20.65
C ARG A 53 28.04 19.58 -19.64
N LEU A 54 27.42 18.88 -18.68
CA LEU A 54 26.64 19.50 -17.61
C LEU A 54 27.53 20.38 -16.71
N LYS A 55 28.79 19.99 -16.48
CA LYS A 55 29.80 20.79 -15.76
C LYS A 55 30.13 22.14 -16.43
N CYS A 56 29.75 22.35 -17.69
CA CYS A 56 29.89 23.65 -18.35
C CYS A 56 28.80 24.66 -17.95
N SER A 57 27.83 24.27 -17.12
CA SER A 57 26.86 25.17 -16.49
C SER A 57 27.31 25.63 -15.10
N ASP A 58 26.46 26.38 -14.41
CA ASP A 58 26.64 26.82 -13.02
C ASP A 58 26.15 25.79 -11.97
N ILE A 59 25.79 24.57 -12.40
CA ILE A 59 25.36 23.51 -11.49
C ILE A 59 26.42 23.20 -10.43
N ASP A 60 26.01 23.09 -9.17
CA ASP A 60 26.88 22.60 -8.10
C ASP A 60 27.27 21.15 -8.40
N PRO A 61 28.59 20.83 -8.50
CA PRO A 61 29.07 19.48 -8.76
C PRO A 61 28.48 18.41 -7.83
N VAL A 62 28.09 18.77 -6.60
CA VAL A 62 27.48 17.84 -5.64
C VAL A 62 26.24 17.15 -6.20
N HIS A 63 25.45 17.83 -7.04
CA HIS A 63 24.25 17.24 -7.63
C HIS A 63 24.59 16.16 -8.66
N LEU A 64 25.65 16.37 -9.46
CA LEU A 64 26.14 15.39 -10.43
C LEU A 64 26.82 14.21 -9.72
N ASP A 65 27.65 14.50 -8.73
CA ASP A 65 28.49 13.51 -8.05
C ASP A 65 27.68 12.57 -7.15
N THR A 66 26.52 12.99 -6.64
CA THR A 66 25.72 12.22 -5.67
C THR A 66 24.41 11.67 -6.22
N ILE A 67 24.07 11.91 -7.50
CA ILE A 67 22.75 11.53 -8.03
C ILE A 67 22.50 10.02 -7.96
N PHE A 68 23.54 9.21 -8.16
CA PHE A 68 23.45 7.76 -8.10
C PHE A 68 23.09 7.28 -6.68
N GLU A 69 23.80 7.78 -5.67
CA GLU A 69 23.53 7.50 -4.26
C GLU A 69 22.14 7.98 -3.85
N ARG A 70 21.73 9.18 -4.27
CA ARG A 70 20.40 9.72 -3.98
C ARG A 70 19.29 8.84 -4.57
N ALA A 71 19.44 8.38 -5.81
CA ALA A 71 18.49 7.50 -6.46
C ALA A 71 18.44 6.11 -5.79
N GLY A 72 19.60 5.56 -5.42
CA GLY A 72 19.71 4.29 -4.70
C GLY A 72 19.09 4.34 -3.31
N ALA A 73 19.34 5.39 -2.54
CA ALA A 73 18.78 5.57 -1.21
C ALA A 73 17.24 5.68 -1.24
N PHE A 74 16.69 6.41 -2.22
CA PHE A 74 15.24 6.49 -2.42
C PHE A 74 14.64 5.12 -2.76
N ALA A 75 15.27 4.38 -3.69
CA ALA A 75 14.83 3.02 -4.04
C ALA A 75 14.82 2.06 -2.84
N TYR A 76 15.83 2.15 -1.96
CA TYR A 76 15.86 1.35 -0.72
C TYR A 76 14.70 1.69 0.21
N CYS A 77 14.42 2.99 0.42
CA CYS A 77 13.32 3.42 1.29
C CYS A 77 11.96 2.90 0.78
N VAL A 78 11.72 3.00 -0.54
CA VAL A 78 10.49 2.46 -1.16
C VAL A 78 10.40 0.95 -0.95
N GLY A 79 11.49 0.21 -1.15
CA GLY A 79 11.51 -1.24 -0.91
C GLY A 79 11.21 -1.64 0.55
N VAL A 80 11.69 -0.85 1.52
CA VAL A 80 11.37 -1.05 2.95
C VAL A 80 9.89 -0.77 3.22
N LEU A 81 9.35 0.32 2.67
CA LEU A 81 7.93 0.67 2.82
C LEU A 81 7.04 -0.44 2.24
N ASP A 82 7.31 -0.88 1.02
CA ASP A 82 6.55 -1.95 0.36
C ASP A 82 6.59 -3.25 1.16
N SER A 83 7.75 -3.58 1.76
CA SER A 83 7.87 -4.74 2.63
C SER A 83 6.95 -4.64 3.84
N PHE A 84 6.87 -3.48 4.49
CA PHE A 84 6.00 -3.30 5.66
C PHE A 84 4.52 -3.30 5.29
N VAL A 85 4.15 -2.69 4.16
CA VAL A 85 2.78 -2.73 3.64
C VAL A 85 2.34 -4.17 3.37
N LYS A 86 3.14 -4.94 2.63
CA LYS A 86 2.83 -6.35 2.33
C LYS A 86 2.72 -7.22 3.58
N ILE A 87 3.60 -7.00 4.55
CA ILE A 87 3.55 -7.72 5.84
C ILE A 87 2.26 -7.37 6.59
N ALA A 88 1.89 -6.09 6.65
CA ALA A 88 0.66 -5.65 7.32
C ALA A 88 -0.60 -6.24 6.65
N GLU A 89 -0.68 -6.18 5.32
CA GLU A 89 -1.77 -6.79 4.54
C GLU A 89 -1.90 -8.29 4.85
N SER A 90 -0.77 -9.00 4.95
CA SER A 90 -0.79 -10.43 5.32
C SER A 90 -1.35 -10.67 6.73
N HIS A 91 -1.04 -9.80 7.69
CA HIS A 91 -1.59 -9.91 9.05
C HIS A 91 -3.10 -9.60 9.07
N GLU A 92 -3.53 -8.59 8.32
CA GLU A 92 -4.95 -8.24 8.15
C GLU A 92 -5.75 -9.34 7.47
N GLU A 93 -5.14 -10.11 6.54
CA GLU A 93 -5.79 -11.24 5.89
C GLU A 93 -5.89 -12.48 6.81
N ILE A 94 -4.86 -12.76 7.59
CA ILE A 94 -4.78 -13.95 8.46
C ILE A 94 -5.64 -13.80 9.70
N TYR A 95 -5.66 -12.61 10.32
CA TYR A 95 -6.31 -12.37 11.61
C TYR A 95 -7.80 -12.75 11.63
N PRO A 96 -8.65 -12.38 10.64
CA PRO A 96 -10.07 -12.75 10.63
C PRO A 96 -10.30 -14.26 10.61
N LYS A 97 -9.48 -15.01 9.86
CA LYS A 97 -9.58 -16.48 9.77
C LYS A 97 -9.28 -17.13 11.13
N LYS A 98 -8.18 -16.70 11.76
CA LYS A 98 -7.78 -17.16 13.10
C LYS A 98 -8.73 -16.75 14.19
N LYS A 99 -9.34 -15.57 14.06
CA LYS A 99 -10.36 -15.07 14.99
C LYS A 99 -11.58 -15.99 14.99
N ILE A 100 -12.10 -16.35 13.82
CA ILE A 100 -13.25 -17.26 13.69
C ILE A 100 -12.92 -18.59 14.36
N GLU A 101 -11.77 -19.18 14.03
CA GLU A 101 -11.27 -20.43 14.64
C GLU A 101 -11.16 -20.32 16.17
N GLY A 102 -10.67 -19.19 16.69
CA GLY A 102 -10.60 -18.90 18.12
C GLY A 102 -11.96 -18.89 18.82
N TYR A 103 -12.97 -18.26 18.23
CA TYR A 103 -14.33 -18.26 18.79
C TYR A 103 -14.96 -19.65 18.79
N GLU A 104 -14.74 -20.44 17.74
CA GLU A 104 -15.23 -21.82 17.63
C GLU A 104 -14.61 -22.70 18.72
N VAL A 105 -13.27 -22.71 18.83
CA VAL A 105 -12.56 -23.50 19.86
C VAL A 105 -12.96 -23.06 21.27
N ARG A 106 -13.11 -21.76 21.52
CA ARG A 106 -13.61 -21.24 22.81
C ARG A 106 -14.99 -21.79 23.13
N LYS A 107 -15.92 -21.76 22.17
CA LYS A 107 -17.29 -22.25 22.35
C LYS A 107 -17.31 -23.75 22.66
N ASP A 108 -16.61 -24.54 21.86
CA ASP A 108 -16.62 -26.00 21.99
C ASP A 108 -15.99 -26.47 23.31
N LEU A 109 -14.89 -25.84 23.73
CA LEU A 109 -14.26 -26.13 25.01
C LEU A 109 -15.14 -25.69 26.19
N ILE A 110 -15.78 -24.52 26.13
CA ILE A 110 -16.71 -24.10 27.18
C ILE A 110 -17.85 -25.10 27.34
N GLN A 111 -18.49 -25.50 26.24
CA GLN A 111 -19.58 -26.48 26.27
C GLN A 111 -19.11 -27.83 26.85
N THR A 112 -17.93 -28.30 26.44
CA THR A 112 -17.32 -29.53 26.96
C THR A 112 -17.05 -29.44 28.46
N LEU A 113 -16.44 -28.34 28.90
CA LEU A 113 -16.10 -28.11 30.30
C LEU A 113 -17.35 -28.01 31.17
N GLU A 114 -18.39 -27.30 30.73
CA GLU A 114 -19.66 -27.23 31.46
C GLU A 114 -20.26 -28.62 31.72
N TYR A 115 -20.22 -29.52 30.73
CA TYR A 115 -20.70 -30.88 30.89
C TYR A 115 -19.83 -31.74 31.83
N VAL A 116 -18.50 -31.70 31.65
CA VAL A 116 -17.56 -32.48 32.48
C VAL A 116 -17.60 -32.03 33.94
N PHE A 117 -17.77 -30.73 34.18
CA PHE A 117 -17.79 -30.11 35.50
C PHE A 117 -19.20 -29.82 36.04
N ARG A 118 -20.27 -30.36 35.43
CA ARG A 118 -21.68 -30.10 35.81
C ARG A 118 -22.03 -30.27 37.30
N SER A 119 -21.27 -31.08 38.04
CA SER A 119 -21.45 -31.31 39.48
C SER A 119 -20.39 -30.63 40.37
N ASP A 120 -19.48 -29.85 39.78
CA ASP A 120 -18.42 -29.12 40.47
C ASP A 120 -18.65 -27.61 40.35
N ARG A 121 -19.36 -27.07 41.34
CA ARG A 121 -19.76 -25.67 41.38
C ARG A 121 -18.58 -24.71 41.32
N LYS A 122 -17.45 -25.05 41.95
CA LYS A 122 -16.26 -24.19 41.96
C LYS A 122 -15.67 -24.03 40.56
N THR A 123 -15.62 -25.12 39.80
CA THR A 123 -15.11 -25.07 38.42
C THR A 123 -16.10 -24.40 37.47
N LEU A 124 -17.41 -24.62 37.65
CA LEU A 124 -18.45 -23.90 36.90
C LEU A 124 -18.38 -22.38 37.12
N ASP A 125 -18.17 -21.93 38.36
CA ASP A 125 -17.99 -20.50 38.66
C ASP A 125 -16.74 -19.91 37.96
N ALA A 126 -15.69 -20.71 37.74
CA ALA A 126 -14.52 -20.29 36.98
C ALA A 126 -14.82 -20.19 35.48
N ILE A 127 -15.57 -21.14 34.92
CA ILE A 127 -16.03 -21.13 33.51
C ILE A 127 -16.94 -19.92 33.26
N GLU A 128 -17.84 -19.61 34.18
CA GLU A 128 -18.70 -18.42 34.08
C GLU A 128 -17.92 -17.12 34.07
N LYS A 129 -16.79 -17.03 34.80
CA LYS A 129 -15.92 -15.85 34.74
C LYS A 129 -15.24 -15.69 33.39
N ILE A 130 -14.81 -16.79 32.76
CA ILE A 130 -14.25 -16.81 31.40
C ILE A 130 -15.31 -16.30 30.41
N LYS A 131 -16.56 -16.75 30.51
CA LYS A 131 -17.64 -16.37 29.58
C LYS A 131 -18.02 -14.88 29.58
N ARG A 132 -17.80 -14.17 30.69
CA ARG A 132 -18.30 -12.79 30.89
C ARG A 132 -17.63 -11.73 30.01
N GLY A 133 -16.45 -12.01 29.48
CA GLY A 133 -15.73 -11.08 28.60
C GLY A 133 -16.39 -10.93 27.22
N ALA A 134 -16.14 -9.79 26.57
CA ALA A 134 -16.68 -9.47 25.26
C ALA A 134 -15.60 -8.96 24.31
N GLY A 135 -15.69 -9.36 23.04
CA GLY A 135 -14.75 -8.97 21.99
C GLY A 135 -13.48 -9.81 21.95
N ASP A 136 -12.63 -9.47 20.99
CA ASP A 136 -11.52 -10.33 20.56
C ASP A 136 -10.44 -10.50 21.63
N LEU A 137 -10.11 -9.44 22.36
CA LEU A 137 -9.11 -9.50 23.43
C LEU A 137 -9.54 -10.43 24.57
N ASP A 138 -10.83 -10.42 24.91
CA ASP A 138 -11.36 -11.31 25.93
C ASP A 138 -11.42 -12.75 25.41
N MET A 139 -11.83 -12.98 24.15
CA MET A 139 -11.74 -14.29 23.51
C MET A 139 -10.30 -14.85 23.53
N ILE A 140 -9.30 -14.03 23.22
CA ILE A 140 -7.88 -14.45 23.24
C ILE A 140 -7.45 -14.83 24.66
N LYS A 141 -7.78 -14.01 25.68
CA LYS A 141 -7.48 -14.33 27.08
C LYS A 141 -8.18 -15.62 27.53
N ASP A 142 -9.42 -15.81 27.10
CA ASP A 142 -10.23 -16.97 27.45
C ASP A 142 -9.62 -18.25 26.92
N LEU A 143 -9.08 -18.27 25.70
CA LEU A 143 -8.38 -19.43 25.16
C LEU A 143 -7.24 -19.89 26.08
N ASN A 144 -6.44 -18.96 26.62
CA ASN A 144 -5.40 -19.29 27.59
C ASN A 144 -5.98 -19.72 28.95
N ALA A 145 -7.01 -19.03 29.43
CA ALA A 145 -7.66 -19.37 30.70
C ALA A 145 -8.27 -20.77 30.68
N ILE A 146 -8.92 -21.13 29.57
CA ILE A 146 -9.45 -22.46 29.26
C ILE A 146 -8.32 -23.49 29.25
N HIS A 147 -7.23 -23.24 28.50
CA HIS A 147 -6.09 -24.15 28.48
C HIS A 147 -5.54 -24.40 29.90
N MET A 148 -5.32 -23.34 30.69
CA MET A 148 -4.84 -23.46 32.06
C MET A 148 -5.81 -24.21 32.98
N LEU A 149 -7.13 -24.01 32.79
CA LEU A 149 -8.15 -24.75 33.53
C LEU A 149 -8.13 -26.24 33.17
N CYS A 150 -7.95 -26.57 31.88
CA CYS A 150 -7.83 -27.94 31.41
C CYS A 150 -6.60 -28.63 31.98
N MET A 151 -5.44 -27.98 31.93
CA MET A 151 -4.18 -28.54 32.46
C MET A 151 -4.27 -28.83 33.96
N LYS A 152 -4.97 -27.97 34.73
CA LYS A 152 -5.21 -28.19 36.17
C LYS A 152 -6.12 -29.37 36.47
N ASN A 153 -6.89 -29.85 35.50
CA ASN A 153 -7.89 -30.91 35.67
C ASN A 153 -7.73 -32.05 34.66
N ALA A 154 -6.49 -32.29 34.18
CA ALA A 154 -6.20 -33.23 33.10
C ALA A 154 -6.75 -34.64 33.36
N ASP A 155 -6.61 -35.16 34.59
CA ASP A 155 -7.11 -36.51 34.96
C ASP A 155 -8.62 -36.66 34.74
N ARG A 156 -9.38 -35.60 35.07
CA ARG A 156 -10.84 -35.61 34.94
C ARG A 156 -11.27 -35.51 33.48
N LEU A 157 -10.55 -34.72 32.69
CA LEU A 157 -10.78 -34.59 31.24
C LEU A 157 -10.43 -35.87 30.50
N SER A 158 -9.34 -36.54 30.89
CA SER A 158 -8.94 -37.84 30.35
C SER A 158 -10.01 -38.91 30.61
N LYS A 159 -10.53 -39.01 31.85
CA LYS A 159 -11.64 -39.91 32.20
C LYS A 159 -12.94 -39.62 31.45
N ALA A 160 -13.14 -38.37 31.05
CA ALA A 160 -14.29 -37.95 30.24
C ALA A 160 -14.05 -38.07 28.74
N HIS A 161 -12.90 -38.60 28.31
CA HIS A 161 -12.50 -38.75 26.91
C HIS A 161 -12.55 -37.44 26.12
N VAL A 162 -12.19 -36.32 26.78
CA VAL A 162 -12.08 -35.02 26.11
C VAL A 162 -10.87 -35.04 25.16
N ASP A 163 -11.08 -34.51 23.96
CA ASP A 163 -10.04 -34.41 22.94
C ASP A 163 -8.92 -33.45 23.38
N GLN A 164 -7.74 -34.02 23.63
CA GLN A 164 -6.55 -33.27 24.03
C GLN A 164 -6.08 -32.32 22.93
N SER A 165 -6.31 -32.65 21.65
CA SER A 165 -5.90 -31.81 20.53
C SER A 165 -6.64 -30.46 20.54
N LEU A 166 -7.90 -30.43 20.97
CA LEU A 166 -8.68 -29.21 21.11
C LEU A 166 -8.14 -28.32 22.25
N ILE A 167 -7.65 -28.92 23.33
CA ILE A 167 -7.02 -28.20 24.46
C ILE A 167 -5.69 -27.58 24.03
N GLU A 168 -4.87 -28.32 23.28
CA GLU A 168 -3.61 -27.82 22.72
C GLU A 168 -3.86 -26.70 21.71
N LYS A 169 -4.91 -26.87 20.89
CA LYS A 169 -5.34 -25.88 19.90
C LYS A 169 -5.70 -24.54 20.54
N SER A 170 -6.35 -24.53 21.71
CA SER A 170 -6.65 -23.28 22.41
C SER A 170 -5.38 -22.50 22.79
N LEU A 171 -4.32 -23.17 23.26
CA LEU A 171 -3.04 -22.53 23.58
C LEU A 171 -2.34 -22.02 22.31
N GLN A 172 -2.38 -22.81 21.24
CA GLN A 172 -1.84 -22.39 19.95
C GLN A 172 -2.52 -21.11 19.46
N LEU A 173 -3.85 -21.08 19.43
CA LEU A 173 -4.63 -19.92 18.98
C LEU A 173 -4.40 -18.71 19.87
N TYR A 174 -4.31 -18.87 21.19
CA TYR A 174 -3.92 -17.78 22.09
C TYR A 174 -2.59 -17.15 21.68
N LYS A 175 -1.55 -17.97 21.44
CA LYS A 175 -0.22 -17.48 21.04
C LYS A 175 -0.25 -16.78 19.68
N GLU A 176 -0.88 -17.40 18.69
CA GLU A 176 -0.97 -16.87 17.33
C GLU A 176 -1.74 -15.54 17.29
N LEU A 177 -2.93 -15.50 17.90
CA LEU A 177 -3.76 -14.29 17.93
C LEU A 177 -3.12 -13.18 18.75
N SER A 178 -2.49 -13.48 19.90
CA SER A 178 -1.77 -12.48 20.68
C SER A 178 -0.66 -11.82 19.88
N GLN A 179 0.11 -12.61 19.12
CA GLN A 179 1.16 -12.10 18.25
C GLN A 179 0.59 -11.28 17.09
N LEU A 180 -0.48 -11.75 16.44
CA LEU A 180 -1.13 -11.04 15.33
C LEU A 180 -1.72 -9.70 15.79
N THR A 181 -2.42 -9.66 16.93
CA THR A 181 -2.97 -8.41 17.46
C THR A 181 -1.87 -7.40 17.79
N ALA A 182 -0.75 -7.85 18.37
CA ALA A 182 0.39 -6.97 18.63
C ALA A 182 0.98 -6.41 17.32
N LYS A 183 1.09 -7.24 16.28
CA LYS A 183 1.57 -6.81 14.96
C LYS A 183 0.63 -5.79 14.32
N LEU A 184 -0.68 -6.02 14.35
CA LEU A 184 -1.69 -5.09 13.83
C LEU A 184 -1.66 -3.73 14.53
N ASP A 185 -1.29 -3.66 15.81
CA ASP A 185 -1.10 -2.37 16.51
C ASP A 185 0.20 -1.65 16.11
N ILE A 186 1.25 -2.40 15.79
CA ILE A 186 2.59 -1.87 15.50
C ILE A 186 2.74 -1.49 14.02
N ASP A 187 2.17 -2.27 13.10
CA ASP A 187 2.37 -2.14 11.66
C ASP A 187 2.03 -0.74 11.12
N PRO A 188 0.91 -0.08 11.51
CA PRO A 188 0.61 1.28 11.05
C PRO A 188 1.71 2.29 11.42
N LYS A 189 2.30 2.18 12.62
CA LYS A 189 3.39 3.07 13.06
C LYS A 189 4.66 2.84 12.24
N ARG A 190 5.01 1.58 11.98
CA ARG A 190 6.17 1.23 11.13
C ARG A 190 6.00 1.72 9.70
N ILE A 191 4.78 1.62 9.15
CA ILE A 191 4.45 2.13 7.82
C ILE A 191 4.58 3.65 7.79
N ASP A 192 4.08 4.36 8.80
CA ASP A 192 4.21 5.82 8.90
C ASP A 192 5.67 6.28 8.98
N GLU A 193 6.48 5.62 9.81
CA GLU A 193 7.92 5.88 9.92
C GLU A 193 8.66 5.63 8.58
N ALA A 194 8.35 4.52 7.90
CA ALA A 194 8.92 4.23 6.59
C ALA A 194 8.49 5.27 5.53
N LYS A 195 7.22 5.70 5.53
CA LYS A 195 6.74 6.78 4.65
C LYS A 195 7.48 8.10 4.89
N LYS A 196 7.70 8.48 6.15
CA LYS A 196 8.49 9.68 6.49
C LYS A 196 9.91 9.60 5.94
N MET A 197 10.55 8.44 6.03
CA MET A 197 11.87 8.24 5.45
C MET A 197 11.84 8.32 3.91
N CYS A 198 10.85 7.70 3.25
CA CYS A 198 10.66 7.83 1.80
C CYS A 198 10.51 9.28 1.38
N ASN A 199 9.72 10.09 2.10
CA ASN A 199 9.51 11.49 1.77
C ASN A 199 10.80 12.32 1.89
N ARG A 200 11.64 12.05 2.90
CA ARG A 200 12.97 12.68 3.02
C ARG A 200 13.90 12.27 1.88
N ALA A 201 13.97 10.98 1.58
CA ALA A 201 14.77 10.47 0.46
C ALA A 201 14.30 11.04 -0.88
N TRP A 202 12.98 11.16 -1.08
CA TRP A 202 12.41 11.83 -2.24
C TRP A 202 12.80 13.31 -2.29
N THR A 203 12.68 14.04 -1.19
CA THR A 203 13.07 15.46 -1.10
C THR A 203 14.52 15.65 -1.54
N TYR A 204 15.42 14.79 -1.03
CA TYR A 204 16.83 14.85 -1.34
C TYR A 204 17.13 14.49 -2.80
N LEU A 205 16.49 13.45 -3.35
CA LEU A 205 16.60 13.10 -4.76
C LEU A 205 16.05 14.21 -5.67
N TRP A 206 14.88 14.73 -5.34
CA TRP A 206 14.14 15.73 -6.11
C TRP A 206 14.91 17.05 -6.26
N GLU A 207 15.62 17.46 -5.21
CA GLU A 207 16.53 18.60 -5.24
C GLU A 207 17.54 18.47 -6.39
N SER A 208 18.34 17.40 -6.40
CA SER A 208 19.32 17.18 -7.47
C SER A 208 18.68 16.98 -8.84
N MET A 209 17.54 16.29 -8.92
CA MET A 209 16.84 16.09 -10.19
C MET A 209 16.49 17.44 -10.83
N LYS A 210 15.92 18.38 -10.07
CA LYS A 210 15.55 19.70 -10.60
C LYS A 210 16.76 20.45 -11.16
N GLU A 211 17.86 20.48 -10.41
CA GLU A 211 19.09 21.17 -10.82
C GLU A 211 19.68 20.54 -12.08
N ILE A 212 19.77 19.20 -12.14
CA ILE A 212 20.29 18.48 -13.31
C ILE A 212 19.42 18.71 -14.55
N TYR A 213 18.09 18.65 -14.41
CA TYR A 213 17.19 18.90 -15.53
C TYR A 213 17.24 20.36 -15.99
N ALA A 214 17.36 21.33 -15.08
CA ALA A 214 17.55 22.73 -15.43
C ALA A 214 18.86 22.95 -16.21
N ALA A 215 19.98 22.44 -15.67
CA ALA A 215 21.29 22.52 -16.29
C ALA A 215 21.31 21.86 -17.67
N GLY A 216 20.73 20.67 -17.81
CA GLY A 216 20.65 19.98 -19.10
C GLY A 216 19.83 20.75 -20.13
N LYS A 217 18.65 21.27 -19.76
CA LYS A 217 17.85 22.10 -20.68
C LYS A 217 18.61 23.34 -21.14
N TYR A 218 19.42 23.94 -20.28
CA TYR A 218 20.27 25.08 -20.61
C TYR A 218 21.45 24.68 -21.52
N VAL A 219 22.25 23.69 -21.13
CA VAL A 219 23.45 23.25 -21.85
C VAL A 219 23.12 22.74 -23.26
N PHE A 220 22.00 22.04 -23.42
CA PHE A 220 21.61 21.39 -24.67
C PHE A 220 20.58 22.19 -25.48
N PHE A 221 20.40 23.50 -25.21
CA PHE A 221 19.35 24.31 -25.86
C PHE A 221 19.43 24.36 -27.40
N LYS A 222 20.59 24.11 -27.99
CA LYS A 222 20.81 24.03 -29.45
C LYS A 222 20.73 22.61 -30.02
N GLU A 223 20.51 21.61 -29.18
CA GLU A 223 20.41 20.19 -29.52
C GLU A 223 19.07 19.63 -29.02
N PRO A 224 17.95 19.92 -29.71
CA PRO A 224 16.60 19.64 -29.22
C PRO A 224 16.37 18.16 -28.83
N GLU A 225 16.94 17.22 -29.59
CA GLU A 225 16.83 15.78 -29.31
C GLU A 225 17.46 15.39 -27.97
N ILE A 226 18.56 16.03 -27.58
CA ILE A 226 19.20 15.79 -26.28
C ILE A 226 18.51 16.59 -25.19
N GLN A 227 18.11 17.83 -25.50
CA GLN A 227 17.38 18.69 -24.58
C GLN A 227 16.08 18.05 -24.09
N GLU A 228 15.35 17.36 -24.98
CA GLU A 228 14.09 16.67 -24.64
C GLU A 228 14.28 15.62 -23.54
N LEU A 229 15.46 14.97 -23.49
CA LEU A 229 15.78 14.02 -22.44
C LEU A 229 15.88 14.67 -21.05
N PHE A 230 16.07 15.98 -20.95
CA PHE A 230 16.14 16.69 -19.67
C PHE A 230 14.79 17.25 -19.20
N TYR A 231 13.69 16.75 -19.76
CA TYR A 231 12.37 16.87 -19.15
C TYR A 231 12.01 15.59 -18.40
N ILE A 232 11.18 15.71 -17.37
CA ILE A 232 10.64 14.56 -16.63
C ILE A 232 9.65 13.85 -17.53
N ASP A 233 9.89 12.57 -17.83
CA ASP A 233 9.11 11.79 -18.79
C ASP A 233 7.67 11.61 -18.32
N TYR A 234 7.47 11.39 -17.02
CA TYR A 234 6.13 11.29 -16.42
C TYR A 234 5.21 12.47 -16.78
N TYR A 235 5.70 13.71 -16.63
CA TYR A 235 4.89 14.90 -16.92
C TYR A 235 4.71 15.14 -18.42
N GLN A 236 5.66 14.69 -19.26
CA GLN A 236 5.53 14.76 -20.72
C GLN A 236 4.43 13.83 -21.24
N ASN A 237 4.24 12.67 -20.61
CA ASN A 237 3.27 11.67 -21.06
C ASN A 237 1.85 11.92 -20.50
N MET A 238 1.72 12.50 -19.30
CA MET A 238 0.40 12.91 -18.77
C MET A 238 -0.35 13.89 -19.68
N GLY A 239 0.36 14.82 -20.32
CA GLY A 239 -0.23 15.76 -21.27
C GLY A 239 -0.70 15.12 -22.58
N LYS A 240 -0.08 14.01 -22.98
CA LYS A 240 -0.42 13.29 -24.22
C LYS A 240 -1.63 12.39 -24.04
N ASP A 241 -1.76 11.73 -22.89
CA ASP A 241 -2.90 10.86 -22.58
C ASP A 241 -4.21 11.64 -22.40
N SER A 242 -4.12 12.83 -21.82
CA SER A 242 -5.27 13.73 -21.70
C SER A 242 -5.72 14.29 -23.07
N ASN A 243 -4.79 14.56 -23.99
CA ASN A 243 -5.11 14.96 -25.37
C ASN A 243 -5.68 13.80 -26.21
N LYS A 244 -5.25 12.56 -25.96
CA LYS A 244 -5.78 11.34 -26.61
C LYS A 244 -7.25 11.09 -26.22
N ASN A 245 -7.63 11.43 -24.99
CA ASN A 245 -9.02 11.37 -24.52
C ASN A 245 -9.91 12.49 -25.08
N ILE A 246 -9.34 13.65 -25.45
CA ILE A 246 -10.08 14.74 -26.11
C ILE A 246 -10.30 14.43 -27.60
N GLY A 247 -9.29 13.93 -28.31
CA GLY A 247 -9.42 13.50 -29.71
C GLY A 247 -10.41 12.34 -29.93
N ASN A 248 -10.62 11.49 -28.91
CA ASN A 248 -11.64 10.43 -28.91
C ASN A 248 -13.07 10.94 -28.63
N LYS A 249 -13.24 12.19 -28.17
CA LYS A 249 -14.55 12.83 -28.02
C LYS A 249 -15.00 13.51 -29.31
N GLU A 250 -14.08 14.12 -30.06
CA GLU A 250 -14.39 14.79 -31.33
C GLU A 250 -14.63 13.80 -32.47
N THR A 251 -14.01 12.61 -32.44
CA THR A 251 -14.24 11.54 -33.44
C THR A 251 -15.53 10.74 -33.23
N LYS A 252 -16.32 11.02 -32.18
CA LYS A 252 -17.62 10.35 -31.92
C LYS A 252 -18.85 11.22 -32.21
N SER A 253 -18.69 12.48 -32.65
CA SER A 253 -19.83 13.34 -33.01
C SER A 253 -20.13 13.46 -34.51
N GLU A 254 -19.31 12.88 -35.39
CA GLU A 254 -19.57 12.85 -36.84
C GLU A 254 -19.91 11.43 -37.30
N GLY A 255 -21.20 11.09 -37.33
CA GLY A 255 -21.62 9.79 -37.86
C GLY A 255 -23.03 9.34 -37.47
N LYS A 256 -24.04 10.20 -37.61
CA LYS A 256 -25.44 9.75 -37.67
C LYS A 256 -26.20 10.45 -38.80
N THR A 257 -25.97 9.96 -40.01
CA THR A 257 -26.88 10.11 -41.15
C THR A 257 -26.98 8.76 -41.84
N SER A 258 -27.96 7.98 -41.42
CA SER A 258 -28.38 6.73 -42.06
C SER A 258 -29.22 7.03 -43.31
N LYS A 259 -28.85 6.33 -44.38
CA LYS A 259 -29.37 6.36 -45.76
C LYS A 259 -30.81 5.80 -45.87
N PRO A 260 -31.60 6.18 -46.89
CA PRO A 260 -32.95 5.65 -47.10
C PRO A 260 -32.99 4.47 -48.08
N GLU A 261 -33.81 3.47 -47.77
CA GLU A 261 -34.48 2.50 -48.65
C GLU A 261 -35.90 2.39 -48.07
N GLY A 262 -37.03 2.33 -48.77
CA GLY A 262 -37.42 1.99 -50.12
C GLY A 262 -38.96 1.85 -50.05
N LYS A 263 -39.65 2.17 -51.14
CA LYS A 263 -41.09 2.44 -51.25
C LYS A 263 -42.00 1.27 -50.83
N GLU A 264 -43.18 1.55 -50.27
CA GLU A 264 -44.47 1.44 -50.99
C GLU A 264 -45.68 1.99 -50.20
N ASN A 265 -46.63 2.51 -50.97
CA ASN A 265 -47.84 3.27 -50.62
C ASN A 265 -48.89 2.51 -49.80
N LYS A 266 -49.64 3.23 -48.95
CA LYS A 266 -51.04 3.65 -49.24
C LYS A 266 -51.67 4.40 -48.04
N SER A 267 -52.39 5.49 -48.39
CA SER A 267 -53.66 6.03 -47.82
C SER A 267 -54.04 5.64 -46.38
N GLU A 268 -54.48 6.53 -45.49
CA GLU A 268 -55.50 7.59 -45.64
C GLU A 268 -55.57 8.32 -44.27
N GLU A 269 -55.96 9.60 -44.29
CA GLU A 269 -56.87 10.32 -43.35
C GLU A 269 -56.82 10.00 -41.82
N THR A 270 -56.75 10.94 -40.86
CA THR A 270 -57.42 12.23 -40.69
C THR A 270 -56.88 12.98 -39.45
N GLU A 271 -57.11 14.30 -39.44
CA GLU A 271 -57.37 15.20 -38.30
C GLU A 271 -56.28 15.56 -37.26
N SER A 272 -55.91 16.85 -37.33
CA SER A 272 -55.42 17.74 -36.27
C SER A 272 -56.50 18.02 -35.19
N PRO A 273 -56.35 18.99 -34.26
CA PRO A 273 -55.17 19.59 -33.60
C PRO A 273 -55.34 19.63 -32.05
N GLU A 274 -54.43 20.33 -31.37
CA GLU A 274 -54.67 21.31 -30.28
C GLU A 274 -53.71 21.13 -29.09
N THR A 275 -52.80 22.10 -28.91
CA THR A 275 -52.76 23.13 -27.83
C THR A 275 -52.41 22.53 -26.46
N SER A 276 -51.68 23.14 -25.53
CA SER A 276 -51.36 24.54 -25.23
C SER A 276 -50.22 24.51 -24.16
N THR A 277 -49.40 25.57 -24.11
CA THR A 277 -48.90 26.33 -22.92
C THR A 277 -48.94 25.65 -21.53
N ALA A 278 -48.08 25.88 -20.53
CA ALA A 278 -46.97 26.79 -20.20
C ALA A 278 -46.45 26.28 -18.82
N THR A 279 -45.15 26.29 -18.53
CA THR A 279 -44.51 27.24 -17.59
C THR A 279 -45.26 27.44 -16.26
N VAL A 280 -44.80 26.81 -15.17
CA VAL A 280 -44.03 27.42 -14.05
C VAL A 280 -43.18 26.33 -13.42
#